data_AF-B4H7A1-F1
#
_entry.id   AF-B4H7A1-F1
#
_cell.length_a   1.000
_cell.length_b   1.000
_cell.length_c   1.000
_cell.angle_alpha   90.00
_cell.angle_beta   90.00
_cell.angle_gamma   90.00
#
_symmetry.space_group_name_H-M   'P 1'
#
loop_
_entity.id
_entity.type
_entity.pdbx_description
1 polymer ?
#
loop_
_entity_poly.entity_id
_entity_poly.type
_entity_poly.pdbx_seq_one_letter_code
_entity_poly.pdbx_strand_id
1 'polypeptide(L)'
;MRKVNLLNRCTRLFLFCIVMLTQLCGLTTFVYDLKRERIYQSNTLRAYSIFVLVVLTATVMSNVYYMIIQEADLSPLIGYYVILVVRVQNLVYSGECVQLLNEMLRLVGQLQTMAKHPNIFRGRHLLLLVLALHTLVRSLIAAIDRDTRQNIILLLIPAVLMAFLLQITINICLFVVLIACYQELHLCTRRISNDVAKVRRAQPLDGVHLSVLVEQLRGLTEELIMLRSKVFHISRRLIKHFRFHWLCAMVHGLIPFVFITAIEQRDLYFMTTSALNIVFYFTIFEMLSWESRLSRSFWHFHLTNYQPSFDRTIDVLIHQEISEHIKISVYEITLDMKFLFRVLSISIFFIFVNTQSYWHRHR
;
A
#
# COMPACT_ATOMS: atom_id res chain seq x y z
N MET A 1 -7.03 5.33 28.18
CA MET A 1 -7.89 4.87 27.06
C MET A 1 -8.27 5.94 26.05
N ARG A 2 -8.58 7.20 26.43
CA ARG A 2 -8.94 8.30 25.50
C ARG A 2 -7.95 8.56 24.35
N LYS A 3 -6.64 8.57 24.61
CA LYS A 3 -5.60 8.87 23.58
C LYS A 3 -5.54 7.82 22.45
N VAL A 4 -5.75 6.54 22.76
CA VAL A 4 -5.68 5.45 21.75
C VAL A 4 -6.93 5.43 20.87
N ASN A 5 -8.09 5.80 21.45
CA ASN A 5 -9.33 5.96 20.69
C ASN A 5 -9.28 7.18 19.74
N LEU A 6 -8.62 8.26 20.17
CA LEU A 6 -8.35 9.43 19.33
C LEU A 6 -7.51 9.03 18.10
N LEU A 7 -6.46 8.24 18.29
CA LEU A 7 -5.56 7.83 17.20
C LEU A 7 -6.28 6.98 16.14
N ASN A 8 -7.10 6.03 16.57
CA ASN A 8 -7.91 5.22 15.66
C ASN A 8 -8.93 6.10 14.92
N ARG A 9 -9.58 7.05 15.62
CA ARG A 9 -10.49 8.01 15.00
C ARG A 9 -9.78 8.89 13.96
N CYS A 10 -8.61 9.42 14.28
CA CYS A 10 -7.79 10.21 13.33
C CYS A 10 -7.39 9.38 12.11
N THR A 11 -6.99 8.12 12.31
CA THR A 11 -6.60 7.23 11.22
C THR A 11 -7.78 6.92 10.29
N ARG A 12 -8.96 6.64 10.86
CA ARG A 12 -10.19 6.43 10.09
C ARG A 12 -10.62 7.68 9.33
N LEU A 13 -10.58 8.85 9.97
CA LEU A 13 -10.86 10.14 9.33
C LEU A 13 -9.89 10.41 8.18
N PHE A 14 -8.60 10.13 8.37
CA PHE A 14 -7.59 10.30 7.34
C PHE A 14 -7.85 9.40 6.12
N LEU A 15 -8.13 8.11 6.34
CA LEU A 15 -8.49 7.18 5.27
C LEU A 15 -9.77 7.64 4.55
N PHE A 16 -10.76 8.11 5.30
CA PHE A 16 -11.99 8.68 4.73
C PHE A 16 -11.72 9.92 3.88
N CYS A 17 -10.87 10.84 4.36
CA CYS A 17 -10.46 12.02 3.59
C CYS A 17 -9.77 11.66 2.28
N ILE A 18 -8.87 10.65 2.28
CA ILE A 18 -8.23 10.16 1.06
C ILE A 18 -9.27 9.59 0.10
N VAL A 19 -10.20 8.77 0.59
CA VAL A 19 -11.28 8.23 -0.25
C VAL A 19 -12.12 9.37 -0.84
N MET A 20 -12.55 10.35 -0.05
CA MET A 20 -13.30 11.51 -0.56
C MET A 20 -12.52 12.30 -1.62
N LEU A 21 -11.23 12.56 -1.39
CA LEU A 21 -10.38 13.24 -2.36
C LEU A 21 -10.26 12.46 -3.67
N THR A 22 -10.17 11.13 -3.57
CA THR A 22 -10.11 10.27 -4.75
C THR A 22 -11.44 10.19 -5.51
N GLN A 23 -12.58 10.28 -4.81
CA GLN A 23 -13.90 10.36 -5.43
C GLN A 23 -14.06 11.67 -6.21
N LEU A 24 -13.61 12.80 -5.64
CA LEU A 24 -13.59 14.10 -6.32
C LEU A 24 -12.75 14.05 -7.61
N CYS A 25 -11.60 13.36 -7.58
CA CYS A 25 -10.74 13.15 -8.75
C CYS A 25 -11.23 12.03 -9.70
N GLY A 26 -12.44 11.50 -9.50
CA GLY A 26 -13.04 10.47 -10.35
C GLY A 26 -12.27 9.14 -10.37
N LEU A 27 -11.50 8.83 -9.31
CA LEU A 27 -10.73 7.58 -9.19
C LEU A 27 -11.57 6.45 -8.65
N THR A 28 -12.27 6.71 -7.56
CA THR A 28 -12.95 5.69 -6.78
C THR A 28 -14.44 5.75 -7.12
N THR A 29 -14.95 4.63 -7.62
CA THR A 29 -16.34 4.48 -8.04
C THR A 29 -17.20 3.83 -6.96
N PHE A 30 -16.70 3.76 -5.73
CA PHE A 30 -17.33 3.03 -4.63
C PHE A 30 -17.65 3.94 -3.45
N VAL A 31 -18.69 3.57 -2.70
CA VAL A 31 -19.17 4.26 -1.51
C VAL A 31 -19.33 3.25 -0.38
N TYR A 32 -19.06 3.69 0.84
CA TYR A 32 -19.33 2.91 2.05
C TYR A 32 -20.78 3.13 2.51
N ASP A 33 -21.56 2.06 2.59
CA ASP A 33 -22.90 2.10 3.18
C ASP A 33 -22.81 1.84 4.70
N LEU A 34 -23.09 2.87 5.50
CA LEU A 34 -23.17 2.78 6.95
C LEU A 34 -24.25 1.80 7.43
N LYS A 35 -25.37 1.65 6.70
CA LYS A 35 -26.49 0.78 7.12
C LYS A 35 -26.21 -0.69 6.85
N ARG A 36 -25.49 -1.00 5.77
CA ARG A 36 -25.17 -2.37 5.35
C ARG A 36 -23.77 -2.83 5.76
N GLU A 37 -22.97 -1.92 6.34
CA GLU A 37 -21.55 -2.12 6.68
C GLU A 37 -20.73 -2.71 5.51
N ARG A 38 -21.02 -2.23 4.29
CA ARG A 38 -20.45 -2.78 3.06
C ARG A 38 -20.12 -1.67 2.08
N ILE A 39 -19.08 -1.91 1.29
CA ILE A 39 -18.68 -1.06 0.18
C ILE A 39 -19.40 -1.57 -1.07
N TYR A 40 -20.04 -0.66 -1.80
CA TYR A 40 -20.70 -0.98 -3.06
C TYR A 40 -20.28 -0.01 -4.15
N GLN A 41 -20.43 -0.44 -5.41
CA GLN A 41 -20.17 0.41 -6.57
C GLN A 41 -21.33 1.37 -6.80
N SER A 42 -21.02 2.66 -6.91
CA SER A 42 -21.99 3.69 -7.26
C SER A 42 -21.98 3.94 -8.76
N ASN A 43 -23.15 3.77 -9.40
CA ASN A 43 -23.32 4.07 -10.82
C ASN A 43 -23.11 5.55 -11.13
N THR A 44 -23.45 6.45 -10.20
CA THR A 44 -23.24 7.89 -10.39
C THR A 44 -21.76 8.25 -10.37
N LEU A 45 -20.99 7.70 -9.43
CA LEU A 45 -19.54 7.89 -9.39
C LEU A 45 -18.85 7.22 -10.58
N ARG A 46 -19.38 6.10 -11.07
CA ARG A 46 -18.87 5.44 -12.29
C ARG A 46 -19.11 6.30 -13.53
N ALA A 47 -20.30 6.88 -13.69
CA ALA A 47 -20.59 7.81 -14.77
C ALA A 47 -19.70 9.06 -14.70
N TYR A 48 -19.51 9.61 -13.50
CA TYR A 48 -18.59 10.73 -13.26
C TYR A 48 -17.14 10.37 -13.60
N SER A 49 -16.66 9.20 -13.18
CA SER A 49 -15.31 8.70 -13.50
C SER A 49 -15.11 8.53 -15.02
N ILE A 50 -16.11 8.01 -15.73
CA ILE A 50 -16.10 7.92 -17.20
C ILE A 50 -16.03 9.31 -17.82
N PHE A 51 -16.85 10.25 -17.36
CA PHE A 51 -16.84 11.63 -17.85
C PHE A 51 -15.47 12.29 -17.67
N VAL A 52 -14.89 12.19 -16.47
CA VAL A 52 -13.55 12.70 -16.16
C VAL A 52 -12.51 12.04 -17.08
N LEU A 53 -12.58 10.72 -17.29
CA LEU A 53 -11.67 10.00 -18.18
C LEU A 53 -11.77 10.47 -19.64
N VAL A 54 -12.99 10.69 -20.15
CA VAL A 54 -13.21 11.21 -21.52
C VAL A 54 -12.61 12.60 -21.67
N VAL A 55 -12.86 13.50 -20.71
CA VAL A 55 -12.28 14.85 -20.70
C VAL A 55 -10.75 14.80 -20.67
N LEU A 56 -10.16 13.97 -19.79
CA LEU A 56 -8.71 13.82 -19.71
C LEU A 56 -8.13 13.28 -21.02
N THR A 57 -8.75 12.25 -21.61
CA THR A 57 -8.29 11.63 -22.86
C THR A 57 -8.35 12.62 -24.02
N ALA A 58 -9.48 13.32 -24.20
CA ALA A 58 -9.63 14.34 -25.23
C ALA A 58 -8.56 15.42 -25.10
N THR A 59 -8.26 15.84 -23.87
CA THR A 59 -7.28 16.92 -23.66
C THR A 59 -5.84 16.45 -23.87
N VAL A 60 -5.49 15.22 -23.48
CA VAL A 60 -4.18 14.64 -23.81
C VAL A 60 -4.01 14.54 -25.33
N MET A 61 -5.03 14.08 -26.06
CA MET A 61 -4.98 14.00 -27.52
C MET A 61 -4.83 15.38 -28.17
N SER A 62 -5.54 16.41 -27.69
CA SER A 62 -5.37 17.79 -28.16
C SER A 62 -3.95 18.31 -27.90
N ASN A 63 -3.34 17.96 -26.78
CA ASN A 63 -1.96 18.37 -26.46
C ASN A 63 -0.93 17.64 -27.36
N VAL A 64 -1.09 16.33 -27.57
CA VAL A 64 -0.28 15.57 -28.54
C VAL A 64 -0.35 16.23 -29.92
N TYR A 65 -1.56 16.55 -30.39
CA TYR A 65 -1.77 17.21 -31.68
C TYR A 65 -1.04 18.56 -31.75
N TYR A 66 -1.13 19.38 -30.71
CA TYR A 66 -0.42 20.66 -30.61
C TYR A 66 1.11 20.49 -30.62
N MET A 67 1.65 19.53 -29.87
CA MET A 67 3.09 19.28 -29.81
C MET A 67 3.65 18.78 -31.15
N ILE A 68 2.89 17.94 -31.87
CA ILE A 68 3.26 17.49 -33.23
C ILE A 68 3.35 18.69 -34.19
N ILE A 69 2.39 19.61 -34.13
CA ILE A 69 2.39 20.83 -34.97
C ILE A 69 3.59 21.73 -34.64
N GLN A 70 3.99 21.80 -33.38
CA GLN A 70 5.12 22.63 -32.93
C GLN A 70 6.49 21.96 -33.00
N GLU A 71 6.58 20.73 -33.53
CA GLU A 71 7.82 19.93 -33.54
C GLU A 71 8.50 19.86 -32.16
N ALA A 72 7.70 19.86 -31.08
CA ALA A 72 8.19 19.85 -29.71
C ALA A 72 8.61 18.44 -29.27
N ASP A 73 9.54 18.35 -28.31
CA ASP A 73 9.98 17.07 -27.76
C ASP A 73 8.80 16.28 -27.16
N LEU A 74 8.59 15.06 -27.67
CA LEU A 74 7.49 14.17 -27.29
C LEU A 74 7.79 13.37 -26.02
N SER A 75 8.99 13.46 -25.44
CA SER A 75 9.38 12.73 -24.22
C SER A 75 8.39 12.84 -23.03
N PRO A 76 7.74 13.98 -22.71
CA PRO A 76 6.79 14.05 -21.60
C PRO A 76 5.47 13.30 -21.87
N LEU A 77 5.17 12.95 -23.12
CA LEU A 77 3.93 12.22 -23.47
C LEU A 77 3.87 10.82 -22.90
N ILE A 78 5.03 10.17 -22.73
CA ILE A 78 5.13 8.83 -22.15
C ILE A 78 4.50 8.82 -20.75
N GLY A 79 4.73 9.87 -19.95
CA GLY A 79 4.12 10.01 -18.63
C GLY A 79 2.59 10.09 -18.67
N TYR A 80 2.03 10.88 -19.59
CA TYR A 80 0.57 11.01 -19.74
C TYR A 80 -0.11 9.72 -20.20
N TYR A 81 0.50 9.00 -21.15
CA TYR A 81 -0.02 7.71 -21.59
C TYR A 81 0.00 6.67 -20.47
N VAL A 82 1.08 6.59 -19.70
CA VAL A 82 1.17 5.70 -18.53
C VAL A 82 0.05 6.00 -17.54
N ILE A 83 -0.20 7.27 -17.24
CA ILE A 83 -1.24 7.68 -16.31
C ILE A 83 -2.65 7.36 -16.85
N LEU A 84 -2.92 7.61 -18.12
CA LEU A 84 -4.19 7.26 -18.76
C LEU A 84 -4.47 5.76 -18.72
N VAL A 85 -3.48 4.93 -19.03
CA VAL A 85 -3.62 3.46 -18.99
C VAL A 85 -3.94 2.99 -17.57
N VAL A 86 -3.27 3.55 -16.56
CA VAL A 86 -3.56 3.25 -15.15
C VAL A 86 -5.00 3.65 -14.78
N ARG A 87 -5.48 4.79 -15.28
CA ARG A 87 -6.87 5.24 -15.05
C ARG A 87 -7.89 4.32 -15.68
N VAL A 88 -7.68 3.92 -16.93
CA VAL A 88 -8.54 2.94 -17.62
C VAL A 88 -8.56 1.63 -16.86
N GLN A 89 -7.38 1.13 -16.46
CA GLN A 89 -7.29 -0.12 -15.70
C GLN A 89 -8.07 -0.03 -14.38
N ASN A 90 -7.90 1.05 -13.61
CA ASN A 90 -8.62 1.22 -12.35
C ASN A 90 -10.15 1.21 -12.55
N LEU A 91 -10.66 1.85 -13.60
CA LEU A 91 -12.09 1.85 -13.91
C LEU A 91 -12.59 0.44 -14.26
N VAL A 92 -11.85 -0.28 -15.11
CA VAL A 92 -12.19 -1.64 -15.56
C VAL A 92 -12.20 -2.63 -14.40
N TYR A 93 -11.17 -2.61 -13.55
CA TYR A 93 -11.00 -3.54 -12.44
C TYR A 93 -11.59 -3.04 -11.11
N SER A 94 -12.37 -1.95 -11.13
CA SER A 94 -12.98 -1.36 -9.94
C SER A 94 -13.88 -2.34 -9.16
N GLY A 95 -14.47 -3.33 -9.82
CA GLY A 95 -15.31 -4.35 -9.19
C GLY A 95 -14.51 -5.29 -8.28
N GLU A 96 -13.35 -5.75 -8.77
CA GLU A 96 -12.44 -6.58 -7.98
C GLU A 96 -11.89 -5.82 -6.77
N CYS A 97 -11.58 -4.53 -6.93
CA CYS A 97 -11.14 -3.68 -5.83
C CYS A 97 -12.20 -3.58 -4.73
N VAL A 98 -13.48 -3.40 -5.08
CA VAL A 98 -14.59 -3.40 -4.11
C VAL A 98 -14.75 -4.74 -3.40
N GLN A 99 -14.58 -5.86 -4.10
CA GLN A 99 -14.59 -7.18 -3.46
C GLN A 99 -13.46 -7.31 -2.44
N LEU A 100 -12.23 -6.94 -2.82
CA LEU A 100 -11.06 -6.97 -1.93
C LEU A 100 -11.23 -6.05 -0.71
N LEU A 101 -11.77 -4.85 -0.90
CA LEU A 101 -12.05 -3.92 0.20
C LEU A 101 -13.08 -4.48 1.18
N ASN A 102 -14.13 -5.14 0.69
CA ASN A 102 -15.11 -5.79 1.55
C ASN A 102 -14.53 -7.00 2.31
N GLU A 103 -13.68 -7.79 1.66
CA GLU A 103 -12.95 -8.88 2.32
C GLU A 103 -12.03 -8.36 3.42
N MET A 104 -11.28 -7.29 3.15
CA MET A 104 -10.45 -6.60 4.15
C MET A 104 -11.29 -6.04 5.30
N LEU A 105 -12.43 -5.42 5.02
CA LEU A 105 -13.32 -4.88 6.05
C LEU A 105 -13.83 -5.99 6.99
N ARG A 106 -14.29 -7.11 6.43
CA ARG A 106 -14.71 -8.29 7.21
C ARG A 106 -13.57 -8.83 8.06
N LEU A 107 -12.37 -8.91 7.49
CA LEU A 107 -11.19 -9.38 8.19
C LEU A 107 -10.84 -8.46 9.37
N VAL A 108 -10.86 -7.15 9.15
CA VAL A 108 -10.64 -6.15 10.20
C VAL A 108 -11.70 -6.31 11.30
N GLY A 109 -12.95 -6.55 10.95
CA GLY A 109 -14.03 -6.84 11.92
C GLY A 109 -13.74 -8.09 12.76
N GLN A 110 -13.39 -9.21 12.12
CA GLN A 110 -13.04 -10.46 12.82
C GLN A 110 -11.80 -10.32 13.71
N LEU A 111 -10.82 -9.51 13.27
CA LEU A 111 -9.65 -9.21 14.08
C LEU A 111 -9.99 -8.35 15.30
N GLN A 112 -10.91 -7.39 15.15
CA GLN A 112 -11.38 -6.55 16.26
C GLN A 112 -12.12 -7.37 17.33
N THR A 113 -12.88 -8.39 16.93
CA THR A 113 -13.57 -9.26 17.89
C THR A 113 -12.60 -10.14 18.70
N MET A 114 -11.48 -10.54 18.11
CA MET A 114 -10.44 -11.33 18.79
C MET A 114 -9.46 -10.45 19.60
N ALA A 115 -9.34 -9.17 19.25
CA ALA A 115 -8.49 -8.24 19.95
C ALA A 115 -9.10 -7.79 21.29
N LYS A 116 -8.28 -7.76 22.36
CA LYS A 116 -8.69 -7.21 23.67
C LYS A 116 -8.94 -5.70 23.62
N HIS A 117 -8.43 -5.03 22.59
CA HIS A 117 -8.60 -3.60 22.37
C HIS A 117 -9.15 -3.36 20.97
N PRO A 118 -10.17 -2.49 20.81
CA PRO A 118 -10.77 -2.20 19.51
C PRO A 118 -9.86 -1.40 18.55
N ASN A 119 -8.64 -1.08 18.98
CA ASN A 119 -7.72 -0.20 18.26
C ASN A 119 -6.64 -1.03 17.56
N ILE A 120 -6.85 -1.26 16.27
CA ILE A 120 -5.86 -1.91 15.39
C ILE A 120 -4.75 -0.93 14.98
N PHE A 121 -5.07 0.36 14.86
CA PHE A 121 -4.11 1.37 14.42
C PHE A 121 -3.31 1.95 15.59
N ARG A 122 -2.00 2.06 15.39
CA ARG A 122 -0.98 2.59 16.32
C ARG A 122 -0.22 3.76 15.68
N GLY A 123 0.58 4.46 16.50
CA GLY A 123 1.28 5.69 16.08
C GLY A 123 2.11 5.51 14.81
N ARG A 124 2.78 4.36 14.68
CA ARG A 124 3.55 4.03 13.47
C ARG A 124 2.71 4.02 12.18
N HIS A 125 1.47 3.55 12.22
CA HIS A 125 0.61 3.51 11.03
C HIS A 125 0.15 4.89 10.64
N LEU A 126 -0.19 5.72 11.63
CA LEU A 126 -0.51 7.12 11.38
C LEU A 126 0.69 7.86 10.80
N LEU A 127 1.90 7.58 11.29
CA LEU A 127 3.14 8.15 10.74
C LEU A 127 3.34 7.73 9.27
N LEU A 128 3.14 6.45 8.93
CA LEU A 128 3.23 5.98 7.54
C LEU A 128 2.19 6.66 6.64
N LEU A 129 0.97 6.85 7.15
CA LEU A 129 -0.09 7.55 6.43
C LEU A 129 0.23 9.04 6.22
N VAL A 130 0.72 9.72 7.25
CA VAL A 130 1.18 11.11 7.16
C VAL A 130 2.35 11.22 6.18
N LEU A 131 3.30 10.27 6.20
CA LEU A 131 4.41 10.23 5.26
C LEU A 131 3.93 10.01 3.82
N ALA A 132 2.90 9.17 3.62
CA ALA A 132 2.28 8.99 2.30
C ALA A 132 1.63 10.28 1.78
N LEU A 133 0.93 11.03 2.64
CA LEU A 133 0.39 12.35 2.28
C LEU A 133 1.50 13.36 2.02
N HIS A 134 2.54 13.38 2.86
CA HIS A 134 3.70 14.25 2.68
C HIS A 134 4.39 13.97 1.34
N THR A 135 4.56 12.70 0.98
CA THR A 135 5.11 12.28 -0.32
C THR A 135 4.23 12.77 -1.48
N LEU A 136 2.91 12.65 -1.36
CA LEU A 136 1.98 13.16 -2.37
C LEU A 136 2.09 14.68 -2.55
N VAL A 137 2.07 15.44 -1.45
CA VAL A 137 2.18 16.91 -1.48
C VAL A 137 3.53 17.36 -2.03
N ARG A 138 4.63 16.74 -1.59
CA ARG A 138 5.98 17.06 -2.09
C ARG A 138 6.08 16.80 -3.61
N SER A 139 5.53 15.69 -4.08
CA SER A 139 5.54 15.34 -5.51
C SER A 139 4.72 16.33 -6.33
N LEU A 140 3.60 16.81 -5.80
CA LEU A 140 2.80 17.84 -6.44
C LEU A 140 3.55 19.17 -6.53
N ILE A 141 4.16 19.62 -5.43
CA ILE A 141 4.92 20.88 -5.40
C ILE A 141 6.09 20.82 -6.40
N ALA A 142 6.83 19.71 -6.40
CA ALA A 142 7.96 19.52 -7.31
C ALA A 142 7.54 19.52 -8.80
N ALA A 143 6.33 19.03 -9.10
CA ALA A 143 5.79 19.07 -10.46
C ALA A 143 5.31 20.48 -10.86
N ILE A 144 4.64 21.20 -9.95
CA ILE A 144 4.17 22.58 -10.20
C ILE A 144 5.35 23.54 -10.42
N ASP A 145 6.43 23.43 -9.64
CA ASP A 145 7.58 24.34 -9.73
C ASP A 145 8.37 24.21 -11.06
N ARG A 146 8.25 23.06 -11.73
CA ARG A 146 8.89 22.78 -13.02
C ARG A 146 8.10 23.37 -14.20
N ASP A 147 6.77 23.41 -14.09
CA ASP A 147 5.86 23.82 -15.16
C ASP A 147 5.49 25.31 -14.97
N THR A 148 6.27 26.22 -15.55
CA THR A 148 6.14 27.69 -15.38
C THR A 148 5.27 28.39 -16.45
N ARG A 149 4.66 27.65 -17.39
CA ARG A 149 3.88 28.22 -18.51
C ARG A 149 2.41 28.48 -18.15
N GLN A 150 2.01 29.75 -18.05
CA GLN A 150 0.70 30.25 -17.60
C GLN A 150 -0.52 29.97 -18.52
N ASN A 151 -0.80 28.73 -18.95
CA ASN A 151 -1.98 28.40 -19.76
C ASN A 151 -2.96 27.45 -19.06
N ILE A 152 -4.22 27.38 -19.48
CA ILE A 152 -5.24 26.45 -18.94
C ILE A 152 -4.78 24.97 -19.00
N ILE A 153 -3.92 24.63 -19.96
CA ILE A 153 -3.24 23.33 -20.10
C ILE A 153 -2.35 23.02 -18.88
N LEU A 154 -1.82 24.04 -18.19
CA LEU A 154 -0.99 23.95 -16.98
C LEU A 154 -1.74 23.37 -15.79
N LEU A 155 -3.06 23.58 -15.66
CA LEU A 155 -3.83 23.06 -14.52
C LEU A 155 -4.16 21.57 -14.69
N LEU A 156 -4.11 21.07 -15.92
CA LEU A 156 -4.48 19.69 -16.23
C LEU A 156 -3.36 18.70 -15.94
N ILE A 157 -2.12 19.04 -16.26
CA ILE A 157 -0.93 18.22 -15.99
C ILE A 157 -0.82 17.85 -14.49
N PRO A 158 -0.86 18.81 -13.54
CA PRO A 158 -0.89 18.51 -12.12
C PRO A 158 -2.18 17.83 -11.72
N ALA A 159 -3.33 18.09 -12.36
CA ALA A 159 -4.56 17.34 -12.07
C ALA A 159 -4.43 15.86 -12.43
N VAL A 160 -3.85 15.52 -13.58
CA VAL A 160 -3.55 14.15 -14.08
C VAL A 160 -2.48 13.47 -13.21
N LEU A 161 -1.46 14.22 -12.79
CA LEU A 161 -0.43 13.72 -11.89
C LEU A 161 -0.97 13.48 -10.48
N MET A 162 -1.75 14.42 -9.91
CA MET A 162 -2.45 14.24 -8.64
C MET A 162 -3.35 13.04 -8.66
N ALA A 163 -4.06 12.90 -9.76
CA ALA A 163 -4.87 11.76 -10.10
C ALA A 163 -4.11 10.43 -9.99
N PHE A 164 -2.89 10.35 -10.49
CA PHE A 164 -2.04 9.17 -10.43
C PHE A 164 -1.44 8.96 -9.02
N LEU A 165 -0.94 10.03 -8.42
CA LEU A 165 -0.36 10.01 -7.07
C LEU A 165 -1.38 9.55 -6.03
N LEU A 166 -2.62 10.02 -6.12
CA LEU A 166 -3.72 9.60 -5.23
C LEU A 166 -4.02 8.10 -5.34
N GLN A 167 -3.94 7.54 -6.55
CA GLN A 167 -4.12 6.10 -6.77
C GLN A 167 -3.00 5.31 -6.08
N ILE A 168 -1.74 5.75 -6.19
CA ILE A 168 -0.61 5.15 -5.46
C ILE A 168 -0.83 5.28 -3.95
N THR A 169 -1.28 6.45 -3.48
CA THR A 169 -1.55 6.69 -2.06
C THR A 169 -2.63 5.76 -1.51
N ILE A 170 -3.70 5.47 -2.26
CA ILE A 170 -4.71 4.47 -1.86
C ILE A 170 -4.04 3.10 -1.67
N ASN A 171 -3.21 2.67 -2.62
CA ASN A 171 -2.54 1.38 -2.54
C ASN A 171 -1.65 1.28 -1.29
N ILE A 172 -0.89 2.35 -1.00
CA ILE A 172 -0.07 2.45 0.22
C ILE A 172 -0.96 2.37 1.47
N CYS A 173 -2.09 3.08 1.49
CA CYS A 173 -3.02 3.02 2.62
C CYS A 173 -3.52 1.59 2.88
N LEU A 174 -3.87 0.84 1.83
CA LEU A 174 -4.29 -0.56 1.95
C LEU A 174 -3.17 -1.45 2.48
N PHE A 175 -1.93 -1.24 2.04
CA PHE A 175 -0.77 -1.95 2.60
C PHE A 175 -0.53 -1.59 4.07
N VAL A 176 -0.70 -0.33 4.48
CA VAL A 176 -0.62 0.07 5.90
C VAL A 176 -1.71 -0.60 6.74
N VAL A 177 -2.93 -0.78 6.21
CA VAL A 177 -3.99 -1.54 6.87
C VAL A 177 -3.61 -3.01 7.04
N LEU A 178 -3.03 -3.65 6.01
CA LEU A 178 -2.55 -5.04 6.11
C LEU A 178 -1.41 -5.18 7.12
N ILE A 179 -0.45 -4.25 7.12
CA ILE A 179 0.62 -4.20 8.12
C ILE A 179 0.03 -4.12 9.54
N ALA A 180 -1.01 -3.32 9.76
CA ALA A 180 -1.70 -3.25 11.05
C ALA A 180 -2.39 -4.57 11.41
N CYS A 181 -3.03 -5.24 10.45
CA CYS A 181 -3.67 -6.54 10.67
C CYS A 181 -2.64 -7.61 11.08
N TYR A 182 -1.51 -7.70 10.38
CA TYR A 182 -0.44 -8.65 10.71
C TYR A 182 0.12 -8.44 12.12
N GLN A 183 0.30 -7.20 12.51
CA GLN A 183 0.81 -6.89 13.84
C GLN A 183 -0.17 -7.24 14.95
N GLU A 184 -1.46 -6.98 14.76
CA GLU A 184 -2.48 -7.40 15.71
C GLU A 184 -2.63 -8.93 15.74
N LEU A 185 -2.43 -9.64 14.61
CA LEU A 185 -2.30 -11.10 14.63
C LEU A 185 -1.13 -11.55 15.52
N HIS A 186 0.07 -10.96 15.38
CA HIS A 186 1.22 -11.28 16.22
C HIS A 186 0.95 -11.07 17.72
N LEU A 187 0.21 -10.02 18.06
CA LEU A 187 -0.14 -9.71 19.44
C LEU A 187 -1.18 -10.67 19.99
N CYS A 188 -2.14 -11.09 19.17
CA CYS A 188 -3.08 -12.15 19.52
C CYS A 188 -2.33 -13.47 19.73
N THR A 189 -1.40 -13.86 18.84
CA THR A 189 -0.55 -15.04 19.03
C THR A 189 0.21 -14.99 20.35
N ARG A 190 0.86 -13.85 20.65
CA ARG A 190 1.61 -13.68 21.91
C ARG A 190 0.71 -13.74 23.15
N ARG A 191 -0.52 -13.22 23.05
CA ARG A 191 -1.49 -13.26 24.15
C ARG A 191 -1.93 -14.69 24.42
N ILE A 192 -2.37 -15.41 23.39
CA ILE A 192 -2.76 -16.81 23.51
C ILE A 192 -1.60 -17.63 24.07
N SER A 193 -0.37 -17.39 23.60
CA SER A 193 0.85 -17.97 24.16
C SER A 193 0.96 -17.75 25.68
N ASN A 194 0.82 -16.51 26.15
CA ASN A 194 0.90 -16.21 27.57
C ASN A 194 -0.25 -16.84 28.38
N ASP A 195 -1.44 -16.96 27.81
CA ASP A 195 -2.58 -17.56 28.50
C ASP A 195 -2.41 -19.08 28.59
N VAL A 196 -1.95 -19.75 27.54
CA VAL A 196 -1.54 -21.18 27.59
C VAL A 196 -0.46 -21.40 28.66
N ALA A 197 0.53 -20.51 28.77
CA ALA A 197 1.58 -20.60 29.78
C ALA A 197 1.02 -20.52 31.21
N LYS A 198 -0.01 -19.70 31.45
CA LYS A 198 -0.69 -19.61 32.76
C LYS A 198 -1.48 -20.87 33.07
N VAL A 199 -2.21 -21.40 32.09
CA VAL A 199 -2.98 -22.64 32.24
C VAL A 199 -2.06 -23.80 32.60
N ARG A 200 -0.90 -23.90 31.93
CA ARG A 200 0.14 -24.89 32.27
C ARG A 200 0.64 -24.75 33.71
N ARG A 201 0.85 -23.53 34.20
CA ARG A 201 1.25 -23.30 35.60
C ARG A 201 0.14 -23.60 36.61
N ALA A 202 -1.12 -23.52 36.18
CA ALA A 202 -2.29 -23.81 37.00
C ALA A 202 -2.73 -25.29 36.96
N GLN A 203 -2.11 -26.13 36.11
CA GLN A 203 -2.40 -27.57 35.97
C GLN A 203 -2.49 -28.40 37.27
N PRO A 204 -1.78 -28.11 38.39
CA PRO A 204 -1.95 -28.89 39.60
C PRO A 204 -3.28 -28.64 40.36
N LEU A 205 -4.11 -27.68 39.95
CA LEU A 205 -5.41 -27.38 40.60
C LEU A 205 -6.59 -27.58 39.61
N ASP A 206 -7.51 -28.46 39.99
CA ASP A 206 -8.83 -28.76 39.40
C ASP A 206 -8.93 -29.05 37.88
N GLY A 207 -8.99 -30.35 37.55
CA GLY A 207 -8.90 -30.87 36.17
C GLY A 207 -10.07 -30.59 35.22
N VAL A 208 -11.29 -30.33 35.71
CA VAL A 208 -12.46 -30.15 34.81
C VAL A 208 -12.48 -28.75 34.18
N HIS A 209 -12.30 -27.69 34.99
CA HIS A 209 -12.32 -26.30 34.50
C HIS A 209 -11.09 -26.02 33.62
N LEU A 210 -9.97 -26.66 33.92
CA LEU A 210 -8.75 -26.55 33.15
C LEU A 210 -8.89 -27.18 31.75
N SER A 211 -9.58 -28.32 31.62
CA SER A 211 -9.80 -28.98 30.32
C SER A 211 -10.64 -28.13 29.35
N VAL A 212 -11.69 -27.47 29.86
CA VAL A 212 -12.53 -26.55 29.08
C VAL A 212 -11.73 -25.35 28.60
N LEU A 213 -10.85 -24.81 29.46
CA LEU A 213 -10.01 -23.66 29.14
C LEU A 213 -8.95 -23.98 28.07
N VAL A 214 -8.39 -25.20 28.12
CA VAL A 214 -7.46 -25.70 27.09
C VAL A 214 -8.18 -25.80 25.74
N GLU A 215 -9.40 -26.33 25.71
CA GLU A 215 -10.17 -26.47 24.47
C GLU A 215 -10.57 -25.10 23.89
N GLN A 216 -10.95 -24.14 24.73
CA GLN A 216 -11.21 -22.76 24.30
C GLN A 216 -9.96 -22.09 23.72
N LEU A 217 -8.79 -22.27 24.35
CA LEU A 217 -7.52 -21.73 23.84
C LEU A 217 -7.13 -22.39 22.52
N ARG A 218 -7.41 -23.68 22.35
CA ARG A 218 -7.23 -24.39 21.09
C ARG A 218 -8.11 -23.82 19.99
N GLY A 219 -9.41 -23.66 20.24
CA GLY A 219 -10.35 -23.05 19.29
C GLY A 219 -9.92 -21.64 18.86
N LEU A 220 -9.52 -20.80 19.81
CA LEU A 220 -8.99 -19.45 19.52
C LEU A 220 -7.71 -19.49 18.67
N THR A 221 -6.85 -20.49 18.90
CA THR A 221 -5.62 -20.66 18.11
C THR A 221 -5.93 -21.09 16.68
N GLU A 222 -6.88 -22.01 16.49
CA GLU A 222 -7.34 -22.46 15.18
C GLU A 222 -8.01 -21.31 14.38
N GLU A 223 -8.85 -20.51 15.04
CA GLU A 223 -9.42 -19.30 14.44
C GLU A 223 -8.36 -18.29 14.02
N LEU A 224 -7.32 -18.10 14.86
CA LEU A 224 -6.21 -17.19 14.56
C LEU A 224 -5.40 -17.65 13.34
N ILE A 225 -5.15 -18.96 13.23
CA ILE A 225 -4.48 -19.57 12.07
C ILE A 225 -5.30 -19.36 10.80
N MET A 226 -6.61 -19.57 10.87
CA MET A 226 -7.50 -19.35 9.73
C MET A 226 -7.53 -17.87 9.32
N LEU A 227 -7.62 -16.95 10.29
CA LEU A 227 -7.57 -15.51 10.04
C LEU A 227 -6.27 -15.10 9.37
N ARG A 228 -5.16 -15.64 9.83
CA ARG A 228 -3.84 -15.38 9.25
C ARG A 228 -3.76 -15.81 7.79
N SER A 229 -4.19 -17.03 7.46
CA SER A 229 -4.20 -17.51 6.07
C SER A 229 -5.10 -16.62 5.18
N LYS A 230 -6.23 -16.15 5.71
CA LYS A 230 -7.08 -15.15 5.03
C LYS A 230 -6.35 -13.83 4.78
N VAL A 231 -5.63 -13.28 5.77
CA VAL A 231 -4.81 -12.06 5.57
C VAL A 231 -3.77 -12.29 4.48
N PHE A 232 -3.10 -13.45 4.49
CA PHE A 232 -2.11 -13.80 3.49
C PHE A 232 -2.69 -13.87 2.08
N HIS A 233 -3.84 -14.53 1.92
CA HIS A 233 -4.51 -14.64 0.63
C HIS A 233 -4.97 -13.28 0.11
N ILE A 234 -5.58 -12.45 0.97
CA ILE A 234 -5.97 -11.07 0.63
C ILE A 234 -4.75 -10.25 0.21
N SER A 235 -3.66 -10.33 0.97
CA SER A 235 -2.42 -9.60 0.65
C SER A 235 -1.87 -10.00 -0.73
N ARG A 236 -1.84 -11.29 -1.06
CA ARG A 236 -1.42 -11.76 -2.38
C ARG A 236 -2.32 -11.26 -3.50
N ARG A 237 -3.64 -11.31 -3.31
CA ARG A 237 -4.60 -10.80 -4.31
C ARG A 237 -4.45 -9.28 -4.50
N LEU A 238 -4.25 -8.54 -3.41
CA LEU A 238 -4.02 -7.10 -3.45
C LEU A 238 -2.74 -6.72 -4.21
N ILE A 239 -1.64 -7.43 -3.94
CA ILE A 239 -0.37 -7.27 -4.68
C ILE A 239 -0.57 -7.57 -6.17
N LYS A 240 -1.27 -8.67 -6.51
CA LYS A 240 -1.54 -9.05 -7.89
C LYS A 240 -2.40 -8.00 -8.61
N HIS A 241 -3.43 -7.46 -7.95
CA HIS A 241 -4.33 -6.46 -8.49
C HIS A 241 -3.57 -5.15 -8.80
N PHE A 242 -2.70 -4.70 -7.89
CA PHE A 242 -1.96 -3.44 -8.07
C PHE A 242 -0.59 -3.57 -8.74
N ARG A 243 -0.16 -4.76 -9.19
CA ARG A 243 1.17 -4.98 -9.78
C ARG A 243 1.50 -4.04 -10.95
N PHE A 244 0.53 -3.73 -11.80
CA PHE A 244 0.73 -2.81 -12.92
C PHE A 244 0.82 -1.36 -12.45
N HIS A 245 0.07 -0.98 -11.42
CA HIS A 245 0.15 0.35 -10.82
C HIS A 245 1.55 0.58 -10.22
N TRP A 246 2.11 -0.45 -9.58
CA TRP A 246 3.47 -0.41 -9.06
C TRP A 246 4.52 -0.33 -10.16
N LEU A 247 4.35 -1.06 -11.26
CA LEU A 247 5.21 -0.93 -12.44
C LEU A 247 5.21 0.52 -12.94
N CYS A 248 4.03 1.11 -13.10
CA CYS A 248 3.87 2.48 -13.57
C CYS A 248 4.48 3.49 -12.59
N ALA A 249 4.31 3.28 -11.27
CA ALA A 249 4.92 4.13 -10.25
C ALA A 249 6.46 4.09 -10.30
N MET A 250 7.04 2.91 -10.52
CA MET A 250 8.50 2.76 -10.68
C MET A 250 8.99 3.41 -11.96
N VAL A 251 8.35 3.16 -13.11
CA VAL A 251 8.70 3.79 -14.39
C VAL A 251 8.61 5.31 -14.27
N HIS A 252 7.50 5.84 -13.77
CA HIS A 252 7.30 7.27 -13.57
C HIS A 252 8.35 7.86 -12.62
N GLY A 253 8.67 7.17 -11.53
CA GLY A 253 9.73 7.59 -10.60
C GLY A 253 11.13 7.56 -11.19
N LEU A 254 11.37 6.76 -12.25
CA LEU A 254 12.68 6.59 -12.88
C LEU A 254 12.94 7.48 -14.09
N ILE A 255 11.88 7.90 -14.79
CA ILE A 255 11.95 8.86 -15.91
C ILE A 255 12.89 10.05 -15.61
N PRO A 256 12.82 10.71 -14.43
CA PRO A 256 13.65 11.88 -14.14
C PRO A 256 15.15 11.63 -14.27
N PHE A 257 15.63 10.45 -13.89
CA PHE A 257 17.06 10.13 -13.89
C PHE A 257 17.62 9.93 -15.30
N VAL A 258 16.76 9.52 -16.25
CA VAL A 258 17.17 9.23 -17.62
C VAL A 258 17.10 10.48 -18.49
N PHE A 259 16.09 11.32 -18.31
CA PHE A 259 15.78 12.43 -19.22
C PHE A 259 16.17 13.82 -18.73
N ILE A 260 16.48 13.98 -17.43
CA ILE A 260 16.77 15.29 -16.85
C ILE A 260 18.26 15.39 -16.53
N THR A 261 18.84 16.55 -16.82
CA THR A 261 20.21 16.93 -16.44
C THR A 261 20.19 17.66 -15.10
N ALA A 262 20.96 17.18 -14.11
CA ALA A 262 20.96 17.71 -12.74
C ALA A 262 21.80 19.00 -12.60
N ILE A 263 21.40 20.08 -13.27
CA ILE A 263 22.15 21.33 -13.32
C ILE A 263 21.50 22.38 -12.41
N GLU A 264 20.19 22.58 -12.56
CA GLU A 264 19.44 23.54 -11.75
C GLU A 264 18.99 22.94 -10.41
N GLN A 265 18.86 23.80 -9.40
CA GLN A 265 18.37 23.39 -8.07
C GLN A 265 16.97 22.74 -8.15
N ARG A 266 16.13 23.19 -9.08
CA ARG A 266 14.78 22.64 -9.30
C ARG A 266 14.82 21.21 -9.85
N ASP A 267 15.73 20.92 -10.77
CA ASP A 267 15.92 19.57 -11.31
C ASP A 267 16.43 18.60 -10.25
N LEU A 268 17.41 19.04 -9.45
CA LEU A 268 17.92 18.30 -8.30
C LEU A 268 16.82 18.00 -7.28
N TYR A 269 15.95 18.97 -6.99
CA TYR A 269 14.81 18.80 -6.08
C TYR A 269 13.80 17.78 -6.60
N PHE A 270 13.50 17.80 -7.90
CA PHE A 270 12.59 16.86 -8.54
C PHE A 270 13.14 15.41 -8.58
N MET A 271 14.42 15.24 -8.92
CA MET A 271 15.10 13.94 -8.87
C MET A 271 15.16 13.38 -7.44
N THR A 272 15.50 14.23 -6.46
CA THR A 272 15.55 13.84 -5.04
C THR A 272 14.18 13.40 -4.54
N THR A 273 13.13 14.15 -4.89
CA THR A 273 11.74 13.79 -4.56
C THR A 273 11.37 12.43 -5.16
N SER A 274 11.76 12.18 -6.41
CA SER A 274 11.51 10.90 -7.09
C SER A 274 12.25 9.73 -6.43
N ALA A 275 13.51 9.91 -6.03
CA ALA A 275 14.27 8.91 -5.27
C ALA A 275 13.61 8.60 -3.91
N LEU A 276 13.24 9.64 -3.15
CA LEU A 276 12.58 9.49 -1.85
C LEU A 276 11.25 8.73 -1.97
N ASN A 277 10.50 8.95 -3.04
CA ASN A 277 9.24 8.22 -3.29
C ASN A 277 9.50 6.74 -3.53
N ILE A 278 10.48 6.39 -4.38
CA ILE A 278 10.86 5.00 -4.63
C ILE A 278 11.29 4.34 -3.31
N VAL A 279 12.21 4.97 -2.56
CA VAL A 279 12.68 4.46 -1.25
C VAL A 279 11.51 4.24 -0.29
N PHE A 280 10.56 5.17 -0.24
CA PHE A 280 9.38 5.04 0.61
C PHE A 280 8.51 3.84 0.22
N TYR A 281 8.27 3.62 -1.08
CA TYR A 281 7.49 2.47 -1.56
C TYR A 281 8.15 1.14 -1.17
N PHE A 282 9.46 1.01 -1.41
CA PHE A 282 10.21 -0.19 -1.02
C PHE A 282 10.25 -0.40 0.49
N THR A 283 10.27 0.68 1.28
CA THR A 283 10.19 0.58 2.74
C THR A 283 8.85 0.01 3.19
N ILE A 284 7.73 0.44 2.60
CA ILE A 284 6.40 -0.14 2.88
C ILE A 284 6.37 -1.62 2.48
N PHE A 285 6.97 -1.98 1.35
CA PHE A 285 7.02 -3.35 0.86
C PHE A 285 7.81 -4.26 1.81
N GLU A 286 8.96 -3.79 2.26
CA GLU A 286 9.79 -4.51 3.22
C GLU A 286 9.08 -4.64 4.57
N MET A 287 8.41 -3.59 5.05
CA MET A 287 7.61 -3.66 6.27
C MET A 287 6.47 -4.69 6.16
N LEU A 288 5.76 -4.75 5.03
CA LEU A 288 4.70 -5.74 4.82
C LEU A 288 5.27 -7.16 4.75
N SER A 289 6.35 -7.36 3.99
CA SER A 289 7.07 -8.65 3.91
C SER A 289 7.54 -9.11 5.28
N TRP A 290 8.13 -8.20 6.06
CA TRP A 290 8.65 -8.49 7.39
C TRP A 290 7.57 -8.83 8.40
N GLU A 291 6.52 -7.99 8.50
CA GLU A 291 5.40 -8.20 9.43
C GLU A 291 4.52 -9.39 9.00
N SER A 292 4.64 -9.86 7.75
CA SER A 292 3.97 -11.11 7.35
C SER A 292 4.62 -12.35 7.96
N ARG A 293 5.89 -12.33 8.42
CA ARG A 293 6.61 -13.54 8.88
C ARG A 293 6.23 -13.95 10.30
N LEU A 294 6.03 -15.25 10.54
CA LEU A 294 5.64 -15.81 11.86
C LEU A 294 6.77 -15.83 12.88
N SER A 295 8.01 -15.88 12.41
CA SER A 295 9.21 -16.25 13.18
C SER A 295 9.39 -15.49 14.50
N ARG A 296 8.95 -14.23 14.57
CA ARG A 296 9.03 -13.43 15.80
C ARG A 296 8.06 -13.84 16.91
N SER A 297 6.86 -14.31 16.57
CA SER A 297 5.84 -14.69 17.56
C SER A 297 5.73 -16.20 17.72
N PHE A 298 6.01 -16.95 16.66
CA PHE A 298 5.88 -18.40 16.61
C PHE A 298 6.95 -19.10 17.44
N TRP A 299 8.21 -18.61 17.43
CA TRP A 299 9.29 -19.14 18.27
C TRP A 299 8.94 -19.08 19.77
N HIS A 300 8.29 -17.99 20.21
CA HIS A 300 7.77 -17.86 21.57
C HIS A 300 6.51 -18.67 21.86
N PHE A 301 5.72 -19.05 20.85
CA PHE A 301 4.58 -19.93 21.04
C PHE A 301 5.06 -21.38 21.22
N HIS A 302 5.97 -21.83 20.35
CA HIS A 302 6.50 -23.19 20.32
C HIS A 302 7.36 -23.55 21.54
N LEU A 303 8.32 -22.69 21.90
CA LEU A 303 9.32 -23.05 22.92
C LEU A 303 8.81 -23.00 24.36
N THR A 304 7.83 -22.15 24.65
CA THR A 304 7.37 -21.92 26.03
C THR A 304 6.14 -22.74 26.41
N ASN A 305 5.37 -23.22 25.42
CA ASN A 305 4.02 -23.75 25.62
C ASN A 305 3.74 -25.10 24.94
N TYR A 306 4.77 -25.91 24.68
CA TYR A 306 4.57 -27.24 24.12
C TYR A 306 3.62 -28.05 25.02
N GLN A 307 2.47 -28.42 24.46
CA GLN A 307 1.46 -29.28 25.07
C GLN A 307 0.91 -30.18 23.97
N PRO A 308 0.81 -31.52 24.16
CA PRO A 308 0.46 -32.46 23.10
C PRO A 308 -0.87 -32.15 22.40
N SER A 309 -1.81 -31.51 23.10
CA SER A 309 -3.10 -31.08 22.55
C SER A 309 -2.99 -30.00 21.45
N PHE A 310 -1.81 -29.40 21.25
CA PHE A 310 -1.55 -28.37 20.25
C PHE A 310 -0.60 -28.84 19.12
N ASP A 311 -0.16 -30.10 19.09
CA ASP A 311 0.82 -30.61 18.11
C ASP A 311 0.38 -30.35 16.66
N ARG A 312 -0.87 -30.71 16.32
CA ARG A 312 -1.44 -30.47 14.99
C ARG A 312 -1.51 -28.98 14.63
N THR A 313 -1.76 -28.13 15.61
CA THR A 313 -1.87 -26.67 15.45
C THR A 313 -0.49 -26.05 15.22
N ILE A 314 0.52 -26.57 15.89
CA ILE A 314 1.94 -26.24 15.70
C ILE A 314 2.40 -26.64 14.30
N ASP A 315 2.09 -27.86 13.83
CA ASP A 315 2.46 -28.32 12.49
C ASP A 315 1.89 -27.42 11.39
N VAL A 316 0.62 -27.03 11.51
CA VAL A 316 -0.04 -26.12 10.55
C VAL A 316 0.63 -24.75 10.56
N LEU A 317 0.99 -24.22 11.72
CA LEU A 317 1.71 -22.95 11.84
C LEU A 317 3.12 -23.02 11.23
N ILE A 318 3.84 -24.14 11.42
CA ILE A 318 5.16 -24.37 10.78
C ILE A 318 5.01 -24.42 9.27
N HIS A 319 4.00 -25.12 8.77
CA HIS A 319 3.72 -25.18 7.34
C HIS A 319 3.40 -23.79 6.77
N GLN A 320 2.62 -22.98 7.49
CA GLN A 320 2.35 -21.60 7.11
C GLN A 320 3.60 -20.71 7.16
N GLU A 321 4.48 -20.86 8.15
CA GLU A 321 5.76 -20.14 8.24
C GLU A 321 6.64 -20.41 7.01
N ILE A 322 6.70 -21.68 6.58
CA ILE A 322 7.51 -22.10 5.43
C ILE A 322 6.87 -21.69 4.09
N SER A 323 5.55 -21.84 3.96
CA SER A 323 4.85 -21.68 2.69
C SER A 323 4.29 -20.26 2.45
N GLU A 324 4.03 -19.47 3.49
CA GLU A 324 3.28 -18.20 3.40
C GLU A 324 4.18 -16.96 3.58
N HIS A 325 5.30 -16.87 2.86
CA HIS A 325 6.11 -15.65 2.82
C HIS A 325 5.57 -14.65 1.78
N ILE A 326 5.19 -13.44 2.22
CA ILE A 326 4.79 -12.39 1.29
C ILE A 326 6.02 -11.84 0.57
N LYS A 327 6.04 -12.01 -0.75
CA LYS A 327 6.94 -11.34 -1.67
C LYS A 327 6.14 -10.42 -2.59
N ILE A 328 6.47 -9.14 -2.56
CA ILE A 328 5.90 -8.19 -3.51
C ILE A 328 6.68 -8.33 -4.81
N SER A 329 6.00 -8.82 -5.84
CA SER A 329 6.59 -9.04 -7.16
C SER A 329 5.73 -8.41 -8.25
N VAL A 330 6.41 -7.87 -9.25
CA VAL A 330 5.82 -7.29 -10.45
C VAL A 330 6.38 -8.09 -11.62
N TYR A 331 5.53 -8.90 -12.26
CA TYR A 331 5.91 -9.77 -13.39
C TYR A 331 7.21 -10.55 -13.12
N GLU A 332 7.20 -11.34 -12.04
CA GLU A 332 8.32 -12.19 -11.59
C GLU A 332 9.53 -11.45 -11.00
N ILE A 333 9.59 -10.12 -11.13
CA ILE A 333 10.62 -9.30 -10.48
C ILE A 333 10.19 -8.99 -9.05
N THR A 334 10.93 -9.50 -8.07
CA THR A 334 10.73 -9.18 -6.66
C THR A 334 11.24 -7.78 -6.33
N LEU A 335 10.36 -6.95 -5.75
CA LEU A 335 10.68 -5.60 -5.31
C LEU A 335 11.20 -5.62 -3.87
N ASP A 336 12.45 -6.04 -3.70
CA ASP A 336 13.15 -6.08 -2.41
C ASP A 336 14.19 -4.94 -2.28
N MET A 337 14.78 -4.80 -1.09
CA MET A 337 15.81 -3.79 -0.87
C MET A 337 17.05 -3.97 -1.75
N LYS A 338 17.38 -5.21 -2.18
CA LYS A 338 18.49 -5.47 -3.10
C LYS A 338 18.21 -4.87 -4.47
N PHE A 339 16.98 -5.04 -4.98
CA PHE A 339 16.53 -4.43 -6.21
C PHE A 339 16.54 -2.89 -6.09
N LEU A 340 16.09 -2.33 -4.97
CA LEU A 340 16.17 -0.89 -4.70
C LEU A 340 17.61 -0.37 -4.83
N PHE A 341 18.59 -1.01 -4.19
CA PHE A 341 19.99 -0.59 -4.27
C PHE A 341 20.52 -0.60 -5.70
N ARG A 342 20.18 -1.64 -6.49
CA ARG A 342 20.54 -1.71 -7.92
C ARG A 342 19.93 -0.57 -8.70
N VAL A 343 18.64 -0.32 -8.52
CA VAL A 343 17.91 0.77 -9.20
C VAL A 343 18.52 2.13 -8.86
N LEU A 344 18.75 2.42 -7.58
CA LEU A 344 19.37 3.68 -7.16
C LEU A 344 20.80 3.84 -7.70
N SER A 345 21.59 2.77 -7.74
CA SER A 345 22.93 2.80 -8.31
C SER A 345 22.90 3.14 -9.80
N ILE A 346 21.96 2.56 -10.55
CA ILE A 346 21.75 2.86 -11.98
C ILE A 346 21.26 4.31 -12.15
N SER A 347 20.34 4.78 -11.31
CA SER A 347 19.87 6.17 -11.31
C SER A 347 21.01 7.17 -11.10
N ILE A 348 21.90 6.91 -10.15
CA ILE A 348 23.09 7.75 -9.89
C ILE A 348 24.02 7.75 -11.09
N PHE A 349 24.24 6.58 -11.72
CA PHE A 349 25.04 6.49 -12.93
C PHE A 349 24.45 7.33 -14.08
N PHE A 350 23.14 7.26 -14.31
CA PHE A 350 22.49 8.09 -15.33
C PHE A 350 22.60 9.59 -15.04
N ILE A 351 22.43 10.01 -13.78
CA ILE A 351 22.65 11.41 -13.38
C ILE A 351 24.07 11.84 -13.77
N PHE A 352 25.07 11.04 -13.45
CA PHE A 352 26.47 11.34 -13.75
C PHE A 352 26.70 11.46 -15.26
N VAL A 353 26.24 10.47 -16.05
CA VAL A 353 26.41 10.45 -17.52
C VAL A 353 25.72 11.64 -18.17
N ASN A 354 24.47 11.94 -17.80
CA ASN A 354 23.72 13.06 -18.36
C ASN A 354 24.38 14.41 -18.03
N THR A 355 24.83 14.57 -16.78
CA THR A 355 25.52 15.80 -16.35
C THR A 355 26.85 15.95 -17.09
N GLN A 356 27.65 14.88 -17.21
CA GLN A 356 28.91 14.91 -17.95
C GLN A 356 28.71 15.18 -19.44
N SER A 357 27.72 14.54 -20.08
CA SER A 357 27.39 14.79 -21.49
C SER A 357 26.98 16.24 -21.74
N TYR A 358 26.25 16.85 -20.82
CA TYR A 358 25.90 18.27 -20.91
C TYR A 358 27.16 19.14 -20.90
N TRP A 359 28.06 18.94 -19.93
CA TRP A 359 29.31 19.70 -19.84
C TRP A 359 30.22 19.52 -21.06
N HIS A 360 30.22 18.35 -21.70
CA HIS A 360 30.97 18.12 -22.94
C HIS A 360 30.36 18.82 -24.16
N ARG A 361 29.04 19.04 -24.21
CA ARG A 361 28.39 19.75 -25.33
C ARG A 361 28.49 21.27 -25.21
N HIS A 362 28.77 21.79 -24.02
CA HIS A 362 28.85 23.23 -23.70
C HIS A 362 30.26 23.71 -23.36
N ARG A 363 31.28 22.88 -23.60
CA ARG A 363 32.68 23.28 -23.76
C ARG A 363 33.00 23.31 -25.23
#